data_AF-A0A7R9N5I2-F1
#
_entry.id   AF-A0A7R9N5I2-F1
#
_cell.length_a   1.000
_cell.length_b   1.000
_cell.length_c   1.000
_cell.angle_alpha   90.00
_cell.angle_beta   90.00
_cell.angle_gamma   90.00
#
_symmetry.space_group_name_H-M   'P 1'
#
loop_
_entity.id
_entity.type
_entity.pdbx_description
1 polymer ?
#
loop_
_entity_poly.entity_id
_entity_poly.type
_entity_poly.pdbx_seq_one_letter_code
_entity_poly.pdbx_strand_id
1 'polypeptide(L)'
;MPEWKNHDKWAEKMGISKETSKFVNGLIDFPKNCQEFQDFCERDPSARIFTKGRPTRMTVASLITHDSGRSNKFYREIQLKFLSQKGSDHVKAYYLHQVLDYIEWWIKNYSEENLTVENILQEKRLEKKIGDPINEELQSVVKFAIQNSEEILQDYSRDDIK
;
A
#
# COMPACT_ATOMS: atom_id res chain seq x y z
N MET A 1 -18.06 1.14 1.05
CA MET A 1 -16.59 1.09 0.88
C MET A 1 -16.10 2.52 0.81
N PRO A 2 -14.93 2.85 1.37
CA PRO A 2 -14.31 4.14 1.13
C PRO A 2 -14.26 4.41 -0.37
N GLU A 3 -14.57 5.63 -0.78
CA GLU A 3 -14.39 6.04 -2.16
C GLU A 3 -12.90 6.26 -2.36
N TRP A 4 -12.16 5.21 -2.75
CA TRP A 4 -10.75 5.28 -3.15
C TRP A 4 -10.56 6.10 -4.45
N LYS A 5 -11.28 7.21 -4.60
CA LYS A 5 -11.42 7.99 -5.82
C LYS A 5 -10.06 8.50 -6.31
N ASN A 6 -9.26 9.08 -5.41
CA ASN A 6 -7.92 9.55 -5.76
C ASN A 6 -6.99 8.38 -6.09
N HIS A 7 -7.01 7.31 -5.28
CA HIS A 7 -6.24 6.10 -5.53
C HIS A 7 -6.55 5.46 -6.88
N ASP A 8 -7.83 5.29 -7.22
CA ASP A 8 -8.29 4.75 -8.50
C ASP A 8 -7.89 5.67 -9.68
N LYS A 9 -8.03 7.00 -9.52
CA LYS A 9 -7.57 8.00 -10.52
C LYS A 9 -6.08 7.83 -10.81
N TRP A 10 -5.27 7.78 -9.77
CA TRP A 10 -3.81 7.68 -9.90
C TRP A 10 -3.37 6.31 -10.43
N ALA A 11 -4.06 5.23 -10.05
CA ALA A 11 -3.82 3.90 -10.60
C ALA A 11 -4.08 3.86 -12.11
N GLU A 12 -5.22 4.40 -12.57
CA GLU A 12 -5.56 4.48 -13.99
C GLU A 12 -4.53 5.32 -14.77
N LYS A 13 -4.09 6.46 -14.21
CA LYS A 13 -3.07 7.32 -14.83
C LYS A 13 -1.69 6.63 -14.91
N MET A 14 -1.39 5.69 -14.01
CA MET A 14 -0.19 4.84 -14.07
C MET A 14 -0.33 3.66 -15.05
N GLY A 15 -1.52 3.44 -15.62
CA GLY A 15 -1.81 2.32 -16.52
C GLY A 15 -2.29 1.05 -15.82
N ILE A 16 -2.63 1.13 -14.53
CA ILE A 16 -3.17 0.02 -13.75
C ILE A 16 -4.68 -0.03 -13.95
N SER A 17 -5.21 -1.22 -14.23
CA SER A 17 -6.65 -1.39 -14.43
C SER A 17 -7.45 -1.04 -13.17
N LYS A 18 -8.66 -0.51 -13.36
CA LYS A 18 -9.59 -0.23 -12.25
C LYS A 18 -9.93 -1.46 -11.43
N GLU A 19 -9.99 -2.64 -12.06
CA GLU A 19 -10.20 -3.92 -11.38
C GLU A 19 -9.04 -4.25 -10.44
N THR A 20 -7.80 -4.13 -10.93
CA THR A 20 -6.59 -4.34 -10.12
C THR A 20 -6.51 -3.35 -8.96
N SER A 21 -6.74 -2.06 -9.22
CA SER A 21 -6.74 -1.02 -8.17
C SER A 21 -7.74 -1.36 -7.07
N LYS A 22 -9.00 -1.62 -7.43
CA LYS A 22 -10.05 -1.96 -6.46
C LYS A 22 -9.77 -3.22 -5.68
N PHE A 23 -9.25 -4.26 -6.34
CA PHE A 23 -8.86 -5.49 -5.67
C PHE A 23 -7.78 -5.24 -4.62
N VAL A 24 -6.73 -4.51 -4.99
CA VAL A 24 -5.59 -4.25 -4.10
C VAL A 24 -5.98 -3.32 -2.95
N ASN A 25 -6.72 -2.24 -3.23
CA ASN A 25 -7.24 -1.36 -2.18
C ASN A 25 -8.15 -2.14 -1.20
N GLY A 26 -8.99 -3.03 -1.73
CA GLY A 26 -9.81 -3.92 -0.90
C GLY A 26 -9.01 -4.89 -0.05
N LEU A 27 -7.90 -5.41 -0.55
CA LEU A 27 -6.99 -6.25 0.23
C LEU A 27 -6.29 -5.46 1.35
N ILE A 28 -5.89 -4.21 1.09
CA ILE A 28 -5.17 -3.39 2.07
C ILE A 28 -6.11 -2.98 3.22
N ASP A 29 -7.30 -2.48 2.89
CA ASP A 29 -8.25 -1.96 3.88
C ASP A 29 -9.04 -3.07 4.57
N PHE A 30 -9.42 -4.10 3.80
CA PHE A 30 -10.27 -5.21 4.23
C PHE A 30 -9.68 -6.59 3.93
N PRO A 31 -8.47 -6.91 4.43
CA PRO A 31 -7.77 -8.16 4.12
C PRO A 31 -8.56 -9.41 4.53
N LYS A 32 -9.36 -9.31 5.60
CA LYS A 32 -10.26 -10.37 6.07
C LYS A 32 -11.41 -10.68 5.11
N ASN A 33 -11.73 -9.79 4.19
CA ASN A 33 -12.79 -9.98 3.20
C ASN A 33 -12.24 -10.57 1.88
N CYS A 34 -10.93 -10.72 1.75
CA CYS A 34 -10.30 -11.30 0.56
C CYS A 34 -10.11 -12.81 0.74
N GLN A 35 -11.04 -13.61 0.21
CA GLN A 35 -10.98 -15.07 0.33
C GLN A 35 -9.71 -15.64 -0.33
N GLU A 36 -9.32 -15.12 -1.50
CA GLU A 36 -8.10 -15.57 -2.18
C GLU A 36 -6.83 -15.38 -1.34
N PHE A 37 -6.77 -14.28 -0.58
CA PHE A 37 -5.65 -14.02 0.32
C PHE A 37 -5.68 -14.97 1.54
N GLN A 38 -6.86 -15.28 2.07
CA GLN A 38 -7.01 -16.27 3.14
C GLN A 38 -6.55 -17.66 2.66
N ASP A 39 -7.00 -18.09 1.49
CA ASP A 39 -6.64 -19.39 0.90
C ASP A 39 -5.14 -19.46 0.58
N PHE A 40 -4.53 -18.34 0.17
CA PHE A 40 -3.08 -18.22 0.04
C PHE A 40 -2.39 -18.42 1.38
N CYS A 41 -2.80 -17.71 2.43
CA CYS A 41 -2.20 -17.79 3.76
C CYS A 41 -2.31 -19.19 4.38
N GLU A 42 -3.41 -19.92 4.15
CA GLU A 42 -3.54 -21.29 4.65
C GLU A 42 -2.58 -22.28 3.99
N ARG A 43 -2.31 -22.09 2.70
CA ARG A 43 -1.40 -22.94 1.91
C ARG A 43 0.06 -22.59 2.09
N ASP A 44 0.39 -21.33 2.39
CA ASP A 44 1.75 -20.84 2.48
C ASP A 44 2.32 -20.99 3.91
N PRO A 45 3.34 -21.86 4.14
CA PRO A 45 3.91 -22.05 5.47
C PRO A 45 4.53 -20.77 6.06
N SER A 46 4.99 -19.83 5.23
CA SER A 46 5.55 -18.56 5.70
C SER A 46 4.50 -17.62 6.28
N ALA A 47 3.22 -17.82 5.95
CA ALA A 47 2.11 -17.04 6.49
C ALA A 47 1.64 -17.54 7.88
N ARG A 48 2.26 -18.60 8.42
CA ARG A 48 1.92 -19.15 9.75
C ARG A 48 2.46 -18.26 10.87
N ILE A 49 1.65 -18.09 11.91
CA ILE A 49 2.08 -17.41 13.13
C ILE A 49 2.86 -18.38 14.01
N PHE A 50 4.04 -17.97 14.48
CA PHE A 50 4.88 -18.77 15.36
C PHE A 50 4.80 -18.29 16.81
N THR A 51 4.64 -19.24 17.73
CA THR A 51 4.65 -18.99 19.17
C THR A 51 5.68 -19.91 19.82
N LYS A 52 6.65 -19.34 20.55
CA LYS A 52 7.77 -20.09 21.16
C LYS A 52 8.49 -21.01 20.15
N GLY A 53 8.67 -20.53 18.92
CA GLY A 53 9.36 -21.26 17.85
C GLY A 53 8.55 -22.36 17.18
N ARG A 54 7.24 -22.53 17.50
CA ARG A 54 6.37 -23.52 16.86
C ARG A 54 5.26 -22.85 16.05
N PRO A 55 4.94 -23.34 14.84
CA PRO A 55 3.84 -22.80 14.06
C PRO A 55 2.51 -23.12 14.74
N THR A 56 1.62 -22.13 14.76
CA THR A 56 0.25 -22.27 15.24
C THR A 56 -0.68 -22.65 14.08
N ARG A 57 -1.94 -22.98 14.39
CA ARG A 57 -2.99 -23.12 13.37
C ARG A 57 -3.41 -21.78 12.75
N MET A 58 -3.01 -20.66 13.34
CA MET A 58 -3.37 -19.34 12.85
C MET A 58 -2.43 -18.90 11.74
N THR A 59 -3.00 -18.19 10.77
CA THR A 59 -2.26 -17.51 9.72
C THR A 59 -2.33 -16.00 9.91
N VAL A 60 -1.42 -15.30 9.25
CA VAL A 60 -1.39 -13.84 9.17
C VAL A 60 -2.74 -13.26 8.74
N ALA A 61 -3.49 -13.91 7.85
CA ALA A 61 -4.82 -13.46 7.44
C ALA A 61 -5.81 -13.29 8.60
N SER A 62 -5.68 -14.07 9.67
CA SER A 62 -6.53 -13.93 10.87
C SER A 62 -6.18 -12.71 11.73
N LEU A 63 -4.96 -12.18 11.60
CA LEU A 63 -4.41 -11.10 12.42
C LEU A 63 -4.32 -9.76 11.69
N ILE A 64 -4.16 -9.76 10.36
CA ILE A 64 -4.11 -8.53 9.58
C ILE A 64 -5.47 -7.81 9.66
N THR A 65 -5.41 -6.54 10.02
CA THR A 65 -6.50 -5.56 9.91
C THR A 65 -6.12 -4.47 8.91
N HIS A 66 -7.00 -3.48 8.71
CA HIS A 66 -6.71 -2.26 7.94
C HIS A 66 -5.30 -1.72 8.25
N ASP A 67 -4.55 -1.34 7.21
CA ASP A 67 -3.20 -0.76 7.30
C ASP A 67 -2.14 -1.57 8.07
N SER A 68 -2.40 -2.83 8.39
CA SER A 68 -1.47 -3.62 9.20
C SER A 68 -0.11 -3.86 8.50
N GLY A 69 -0.07 -3.82 7.16
CA GLY A 69 1.18 -3.87 6.38
C GLY A 69 2.08 -2.63 6.56
N ARG A 70 1.54 -1.51 7.04
CA ARG A 70 2.29 -0.27 7.28
C ARG A 70 3.15 -0.36 8.54
N SER A 71 2.61 -0.99 9.57
CA SER A 71 3.21 -1.08 10.91
C SER A 71 3.93 -2.40 11.14
N ASN A 72 3.66 -3.43 10.34
CA ASN A 72 4.23 -4.77 10.52
C ASN A 72 4.89 -5.29 9.23
N LYS A 73 6.21 -5.42 9.26
CA LYS A 73 7.03 -5.91 8.14
C LYS A 73 6.60 -7.30 7.67
N PHE A 74 6.31 -8.21 8.59
CA PHE A 74 5.93 -9.58 8.26
C PHE A 74 4.60 -9.61 7.49
N TYR A 75 3.63 -8.80 7.88
CA TYR A 75 2.33 -8.73 7.21
C TYR A 75 2.45 -8.18 5.79
N ARG A 76 3.26 -7.12 5.62
CA ARG A 76 3.58 -6.55 4.31
C ARG A 76 4.25 -7.56 3.38
N GLU A 77 5.23 -8.32 3.87
CA GLU A 77 5.92 -9.33 3.09
C GLU A 77 4.96 -10.42 2.58
N ILE A 78 4.03 -10.87 3.42
CA ILE A 78 3.02 -11.86 3.04
C ILE A 78 2.01 -11.29 2.02
N GLN A 79 1.55 -10.04 2.19
CA GLN A 79 0.70 -9.37 1.20
C GLN A 79 1.40 -9.19 -0.15
N LEU A 80 2.66 -8.73 -0.14
CA LEU A 80 3.46 -8.56 -1.36
C LEU A 80 3.76 -9.90 -2.04
N LYS A 81 4.04 -10.96 -1.27
CA LYS A 81 4.22 -12.32 -1.80
C LYS A 81 2.95 -12.85 -2.47
N PHE A 82 1.78 -12.56 -1.93
CA PHE A 82 0.51 -12.90 -2.55
C PHE A 82 0.28 -12.11 -3.84
N LEU A 83 0.48 -10.79 -3.80
CA LEU A 83 0.23 -9.91 -4.95
C LEU A 83 1.22 -10.15 -6.09
N SER A 84 2.47 -10.52 -5.80
CA SER A 84 3.45 -10.84 -6.85
C SER A 84 3.07 -12.05 -7.68
N GLN A 85 2.30 -13.01 -7.13
CA GLN A 85 1.74 -14.14 -7.89
C GLN A 85 0.69 -13.70 -8.93
N LYS A 86 0.15 -12.49 -8.78
CA LYS A 86 -0.86 -11.90 -9.67
C LYS A 86 -0.27 -10.94 -10.70
N GLY A 87 1.03 -10.64 -10.62
CA GLY A 87 1.76 -9.81 -11.58
C GLY A 87 2.10 -8.41 -11.08
N SER A 88 2.96 -7.73 -11.86
CA SER A 88 3.61 -6.47 -11.48
C SER A 88 2.61 -5.35 -11.16
N ASP A 89 1.49 -5.25 -11.89
CA ASP A 89 0.49 -4.20 -11.67
C ASP A 89 -0.17 -4.29 -10.29
N HIS A 90 -0.32 -5.49 -9.73
CA HIS A 90 -0.84 -5.69 -8.37
C HIS A 90 0.14 -5.17 -7.32
N VAL A 91 1.43 -5.37 -7.55
CA VAL A 91 2.50 -4.89 -6.67
C VAL A 91 2.63 -3.37 -6.76
N LYS A 92 2.58 -2.81 -7.98
CA LYS A 92 2.55 -1.36 -8.20
C LYS A 92 1.34 -0.70 -7.54
N ALA A 93 0.15 -1.28 -7.69
CA ALA A 93 -1.06 -0.77 -7.04
C ALA A 93 -0.92 -0.75 -5.51
N TYR A 94 -0.28 -1.78 -4.93
CA TYR A 94 -0.04 -1.83 -3.49
C TYR A 94 0.87 -0.69 -3.05
N TYR A 95 2.00 -0.51 -3.72
CA TYR A 95 2.92 0.58 -3.39
C TYR A 95 2.30 1.95 -3.65
N LEU A 96 1.54 2.12 -4.72
CA LEU A 96 0.85 3.36 -5.04
C LEU A 96 -0.11 3.74 -3.92
N HIS A 97 -0.92 2.81 -3.43
CA HIS A 97 -1.77 3.04 -2.26
C HIS A 97 -0.96 3.51 -1.04
N GLN A 98 0.11 2.81 -0.71
CA GLN A 98 0.95 3.15 0.44
C GLN A 98 1.59 4.54 0.33
N VAL A 99 2.05 4.90 -0.87
CA VAL A 99 2.67 6.20 -1.19
C VAL A 99 1.65 7.32 -1.12
N LEU A 100 0.47 7.15 -1.73
CA LEU A 100 -0.57 8.17 -1.79
C LEU A 100 -1.14 8.48 -0.41
N ASP A 101 -1.48 7.45 0.38
CA ASP A 101 -1.90 7.66 1.76
C ASP A 101 -0.80 8.31 2.62
N TYR A 102 0.48 8.04 2.34
CA TYR A 102 1.58 8.68 3.08
C TYR A 102 1.68 10.17 2.74
N ILE A 103 1.50 10.53 1.46
CA ILE A 103 1.40 11.92 1.01
C ILE A 103 0.20 12.60 1.65
N GLU A 104 -0.98 11.98 1.63
CA GLU A 104 -2.19 12.49 2.27
C GLU A 104 -1.98 12.72 3.77
N TRP A 105 -1.41 11.73 4.47
CA TRP A 105 -1.11 11.84 5.88
C TRP A 105 -0.15 13.01 6.15
N TRP A 106 0.87 13.21 5.31
CA TRP A 106 1.81 14.31 5.47
C TRP A 106 1.12 15.67 5.32
N ILE A 107 0.36 15.86 4.24
CA ILE A 107 -0.39 17.09 3.95
C ILE A 107 -1.32 17.44 5.12
N LYS A 108 -2.01 16.44 5.69
CA LYS A 108 -2.94 16.65 6.82
C LYS A 108 -2.27 17.01 8.14
N ASN A 109 -0.99 16.66 8.34
CA ASN A 109 -0.32 16.77 9.64
C ASN A 109 0.81 17.81 9.66
N TYR A 110 1.23 18.32 8.51
CA TYR A 110 2.35 19.26 8.40
C TYR A 110 2.01 20.40 7.43
N SER A 111 2.33 21.63 7.83
CA SER A 111 2.22 22.82 6.98
C SER A 111 3.61 23.32 6.60
N GLU A 112 3.96 23.25 5.32
CA GLU A 112 5.24 23.75 4.79
C GLU A 112 5.00 24.67 3.60
N GLU A 113 5.71 25.80 3.54
CA GLU A 113 5.53 26.83 2.50
C GLU A 113 6.01 26.41 1.10
N ASN A 114 6.67 25.26 0.93
CA ASN A 114 7.16 24.76 -0.36
C ASN A 114 7.07 23.22 -0.44
N LEU A 115 5.90 22.68 -0.11
CA LEU A 115 5.67 21.24 -0.10
C LEU A 115 5.73 20.65 -1.52
N THR A 116 6.56 19.64 -1.73
CA THR A 116 6.61 18.83 -2.97
C THR A 116 6.47 17.35 -2.61
N VAL A 117 5.94 16.53 -3.52
CA VAL A 117 5.90 15.07 -3.31
C VAL A 117 7.31 14.52 -3.14
N GLU A 118 8.30 15.05 -3.85
CA GLU A 118 9.69 14.65 -3.69
C GLU A 118 10.20 14.89 -2.26
N ASN A 119 9.98 16.09 -1.70
CA ASN A 119 10.38 16.39 -0.33
C ASN A 119 9.69 15.47 0.68
N ILE A 120 8.39 15.19 0.49
CA ILE A 120 7.64 14.24 1.34
C ILE A 120 8.27 12.84 1.27
N LEU A 121 8.60 12.35 0.08
CA LEU A 121 9.09 10.98 -0.12
C LEU A 121 10.55 10.80 0.27
N GLN A 122 11.37 11.85 0.25
CA GLN A 122 12.76 11.83 0.74
C GLN A 122 12.86 11.76 2.27
N GLU A 123 11.76 11.98 2.99
CA GLU A 123 11.74 11.82 4.45
C GLU A 123 11.99 10.36 4.85
N LYS A 124 12.92 10.15 5.79
CA LYS A 124 13.40 8.83 6.28
C LYS A 124 12.31 7.90 6.84
N ARG A 125 11.06 8.36 6.89
CA ARG A 125 9.89 7.59 7.32
C ARG A 125 9.37 6.67 6.22
N LEU A 126 9.54 7.02 4.94
CA LEU A 126 9.05 6.20 3.83
C LEU A 126 9.76 4.84 3.79
N GLU A 127 11.09 4.82 3.89
CA GLU A 127 11.91 3.60 3.91
C GLU A 127 11.51 2.67 5.07
N LYS A 128 11.27 3.23 6.26
CA LYS A 128 10.80 2.47 7.43
C LYS A 128 9.40 1.88 7.23
N LYS A 129 8.52 2.58 6.50
CA LYS A 129 7.12 2.17 6.27
C LYS A 129 6.96 1.20 5.11
N ILE A 130 7.74 1.37 4.04
CA ILE A 130 7.60 0.60 2.79
C ILE A 130 8.56 -0.60 2.75
N GLY A 131 9.67 -0.56 3.48
CA GLY A 131 10.61 -1.68 3.67
C GLY A 131 11.51 -1.97 2.46
N ASP A 132 12.73 -2.40 2.76
CA ASP A 132 13.78 -2.76 1.77
C ASP A 132 13.64 -4.19 1.21
N PRO A 133 14.12 -4.46 -0.03
CA PRO A 133 14.64 -3.49 -0.98
C PRO A 133 13.55 -2.90 -1.87
N ILE A 134 13.81 -1.66 -2.30
CA ILE A 134 13.07 -0.97 -3.36
C ILE A 134 13.17 -1.82 -4.65
N ASN A 135 12.15 -2.63 -4.92
CA ASN A 135 12.02 -3.34 -6.19
C ASN A 135 11.64 -2.36 -7.32
N GLU A 136 11.76 -2.83 -8.56
CA GLU A 136 11.49 -2.02 -9.76
C GLU A 136 10.07 -1.42 -9.73
N GLU A 137 9.10 -2.14 -9.16
CA GLU A 137 7.74 -1.63 -8.97
C GLU A 137 7.68 -0.41 -8.04
N LEU A 138 8.31 -0.47 -6.87
CA LEU A 138 8.33 0.67 -5.96
C LEU A 138 9.08 1.86 -6.57
N GLN A 139 10.21 1.63 -7.25
CA GLN A 139 10.93 2.70 -7.97
C GLN A 139 10.03 3.36 -9.02
N SER A 140 9.30 2.54 -9.79
CA SER A 140 8.36 3.03 -10.79
C SER A 140 7.24 3.86 -10.17
N VAL A 141 6.70 3.46 -9.02
CA VAL A 141 5.66 4.21 -8.30
C VAL A 141 6.19 5.53 -7.76
N VAL A 142 7.36 5.53 -7.11
CA VAL A 142 7.97 6.75 -6.56
C VAL A 142 8.27 7.74 -7.68
N LYS A 143 8.89 7.28 -8.78
CA LYS A 143 9.16 8.12 -9.95
C LYS A 143 7.87 8.71 -10.52
N PHE A 144 6.83 7.88 -10.67
CA PHE A 144 5.52 8.32 -11.14
C PHE A 144 4.92 9.40 -10.23
N ALA A 145 4.96 9.21 -8.91
CA ALA A 145 4.43 10.17 -7.95
C ALA A 145 5.18 11.51 -8.02
N ILE A 146 6.50 11.49 -8.09
CA ILE A 146 7.33 12.71 -8.25
C ILE A 146 6.99 13.43 -9.55
N GLN A 147 6.89 12.70 -10.68
CA GLN A 147 6.55 13.27 -11.99
C GLN A 147 5.16 13.94 -12.04
N ASN A 148 4.26 13.56 -11.14
CA ASN A 148 2.90 14.08 -11.06
C ASN A 148 2.66 14.90 -9.78
N SER A 149 3.73 15.41 -9.16
CA SER A 149 3.69 16.03 -7.83
C SER A 149 2.61 17.11 -7.70
N GLU A 150 2.54 18.07 -8.63
CA GLU A 150 1.61 19.20 -8.54
C GLU A 150 0.14 18.75 -8.52
N GLU A 151 -0.24 17.85 -9.43
CA GLU A 151 -1.60 17.32 -9.51
C GLU A 151 -1.95 16.44 -8.30
N ILE A 152 -1.00 15.64 -7.79
CA ILE A 152 -1.20 14.83 -6.58
C ILE A 152 -1.46 15.77 -5.39
N LEU A 153 -0.62 16.78 -5.20
CA LEU A 153 -0.80 17.73 -4.10
C LEU A 153 -2.17 18.41 -4.21
N GLN A 154 -2.60 18.83 -5.40
CA GLN A 154 -3.93 19.42 -5.61
C GLN A 154 -5.09 18.49 -5.25
N ASP A 155 -4.98 17.19 -5.57
CA ASP A 155 -6.02 16.20 -5.25
C ASP A 155 -6.16 15.96 -3.74
N TYR A 156 -5.07 16.12 -2.98
CA TYR A 156 -5.02 15.88 -1.54
C TYR A 156 -5.00 17.16 -0.69
N SER A 157 -4.83 18.34 -1.30
CA SER A 157 -4.88 19.65 -0.65
C SER A 157 -6.28 20.27 -0.63
N ARG A 158 -7.23 19.72 -1.40
CA ARG A 158 -8.61 20.19 -1.38
C ARG A 158 -9.30 19.70 -0.11
N ASP A 159 -9.70 20.66 0.72
CA ASP A 159 -10.57 20.47 1.87
C ASP A 159 -11.93 19.90 1.45
N ASP A 160 -12.01 18.59 1.20
CA ASP A 160 -13.24 17.81 1.35
C ASP A 160 -13.29 17.16 2.75
N ILE A 161 -12.75 17.85 3.76
CA ILE A 161 -13.08 17.62 5.16
C ILE A 161 -14.40 18.36 5.43
N LYS A 162 -15.51 17.68 5.15
CA LYS A 162 -16.78 17.92 5.83
C LYS A 162 -17.11 16.73 6.72
#